data_AF-A0A2K4FKG8-F1
#
_entry.id   AF-A0A2K4FKG8-F1
#
_cell.length_a   1.000
_cell.length_b   1.000
_cell.length_c   1.000
_cell.angle_alpha   90.00
_cell.angle_beta   90.00
_cell.angle_gamma   90.00
#
_symmetry.space_group_name_H-M   'P 1'
#
loop_
_entity.id
_entity.type
_entity.pdbx_description
1 polymer ?
#
loop_
_entity_poly.entity_id
_entity_poly.type
_entity_poly.pdbx_seq_one_letter_code
_entity_poly.pdbx_strand_id
1 'polypeptide(L)'
;RDALLQAPGSDLRILCLNRQEEKRLLERLENIQSLDELQRLQQRLYENLGIRLRVEPGYNEVRTMRGIAIEFQEQPGLCRKIRQSIPAAIRRGLEKRPEIAWRLLDAHDLFRDT
;
A
#
# COMPACT_ATOMS: atom_id res chain seq x y z
N ARG A 1 -16.39 23.41 4.15
CA ARG A 1 -15.75 22.33 4.95
C ARG A 1 -16.79 21.35 5.52
N ASP A 2 -17.98 21.24 4.91
CA ASP A 2 -19.16 20.62 5.56
C ASP A 2 -19.79 19.46 4.78
N ALA A 3 -19.45 19.27 3.50
CA ALA A 3 -20.18 18.32 2.63
C ALA A 3 -19.79 16.84 2.80
N LEU A 4 -18.82 16.50 3.66
CA LEU A 4 -18.31 15.13 3.82
C LEU A 4 -18.90 14.39 5.03
N LEU A 5 -19.71 15.05 5.86
CA LEU A 5 -20.21 14.47 7.11
C LEU A 5 -21.50 13.63 6.97
N GLN A 6 -22.14 13.61 5.79
CA GLN A 6 -23.46 12.97 5.62
C GLN A 6 -23.47 11.71 4.74
N ALA A 7 -22.31 11.10 4.46
CA ALA A 7 -22.28 9.79 3.80
C ALA A 7 -22.16 8.67 4.85
N PRO A 8 -23.24 7.90 5.13
CA PRO A 8 -23.14 6.68 5.92
C PRO A 8 -22.32 5.65 5.12
N GLY A 9 -21.02 5.58 5.40
CA GLY A 9 -20.05 4.77 4.65
C GLY A 9 -18.73 5.47 4.35
N SER A 10 -18.61 6.79 4.62
CA SER A 10 -17.30 7.45 4.59
C SER A 10 -16.56 7.11 5.87
N ASP A 11 -15.57 6.21 5.82
CA ASP A 11 -14.68 5.90 6.94
C ASP A 11 -14.03 7.20 7.45
N LEU A 12 -14.59 7.78 8.53
CA LEU A 12 -14.12 9.03 9.14
C LEU A 12 -12.67 8.93 9.62
N ARG A 13 -12.15 7.70 9.75
CA ARG A 13 -10.76 7.35 10.00
C ARG A 13 -9.77 8.04 9.05
N ILE A 14 -10.13 8.21 7.78
CA ILE A 14 -9.27 8.90 6.79
C ILE A 14 -9.03 10.38 7.16
N LEU A 15 -9.99 11.00 7.87
CA LEU A 15 -9.90 12.41 8.28
C LEU A 15 -8.91 12.61 9.44
N CYS A 16 -8.53 11.56 10.15
CA CYS A 16 -7.52 11.59 11.22
C CYS A 16 -6.08 11.54 10.69
N LEU A 17 -5.87 11.40 9.38
CA LEU A 17 -4.53 11.36 8.80
C LEU A 17 -3.88 12.76 8.84
N ASN A 18 -3.19 13.05 9.94
CA ASN A 18 -2.39 14.26 10.07
C ASN A 18 -1.16 14.19 9.15
N ARG A 19 -0.70 15.36 8.67
CA ARG A 19 0.48 15.49 7.79
C ARG A 19 1.74 14.81 8.35
N GLN A 20 1.90 14.77 9.68
CA GLN A 20 3.02 14.09 10.33
C GLN A 20 2.92 12.56 10.22
N GLU A 21 1.72 11.99 10.43
CA GLU A 21 1.47 10.56 10.28
C GLU A 21 1.62 10.12 8.82
N GLU A 22 1.17 10.94 7.87
CA GLU A 22 1.43 10.73 6.45
C GLU A 22 2.94 10.62 6.17
N LYS A 23 3.73 11.59 6.68
CA LYS A 23 5.19 11.58 6.47
C LYS A 23 5.83 10.33 7.07
N ARG A 24 5.48 9.98 8.31
CA ARG A 24 5.97 8.78 8.99
C ARG A 24 5.61 7.49 8.23
N LEU A 25 4.39 7.41 7.70
CA LEU A 25 3.95 6.28 6.90
C LEU A 25 4.81 6.14 5.64
N LEU A 26 5.02 7.23 4.90
CA LEU A 26 5.84 7.22 3.69
C LEU A 26 7.29 6.85 4.00
N GLU A 27 7.89 7.46 5.02
CA GLU A 27 9.27 7.14 5.46
C GLU A 27 9.41 5.66 5.84
N ARG A 28 8.38 5.07 6.46
CA ARG A 28 8.39 3.66 6.84
C ARG A 28 8.22 2.73 5.63
N LEU A 29 7.33 3.07 4.70
CA LEU A 29 7.19 2.33 3.44
C LEU A 29 8.47 2.39 2.60
N GLU A 30 9.16 3.52 2.59
CA GLU A 30 10.45 3.70 1.88
C GLU A 30 11.63 2.95 2.52
N ASN A 31 11.53 2.55 3.78
CA ASN A 31 12.59 1.84 4.52
C ASN A 31 12.14 0.44 4.96
N ILE A 32 11.20 -0.14 4.23
CA ILE A 32 10.62 -1.42 4.57
C ILE A 32 11.66 -2.54 4.50
N GLN A 33 11.65 -3.40 5.51
CA GLN A 33 12.75 -4.35 5.68
C GLN A 33 12.45 -5.74 5.15
N SER A 34 11.17 -6.13 5.10
CA SER A 34 10.75 -7.49 4.74
C SER A 34 9.32 -7.49 4.22
N LEU A 35 8.95 -8.56 3.51
CA LEU A 35 7.59 -8.77 3.01
C LEU A 35 6.56 -8.81 4.15
N ASP A 36 6.90 -9.44 5.27
CA ASP A 36 6.04 -9.50 6.45
C ASP A 36 5.75 -8.10 7.04
N GLU A 37 6.74 -7.20 7.03
CA GLU A 37 6.52 -5.80 7.44
C GLU A 37 5.56 -5.09 6.49
N LEU A 38 5.64 -5.37 5.17
CA LEU A 38 4.71 -4.84 4.17
C LEU A 38 3.28 -5.32 4.43
N GLN A 39 3.10 -6.60 4.74
CA GLN A 39 1.80 -7.16 5.08
C GLN A 39 1.24 -6.55 6.37
N ARG A 40 2.05 -6.43 7.42
CA ARG A 40 1.63 -5.77 8.67
C ARG A 40 1.25 -4.31 8.46
N LEU A 41 1.97 -3.58 7.60
CA LEU A 41 1.63 -2.19 7.28
C LEU A 41 0.33 -2.09 6.48
N GLN A 42 0.10 -2.97 5.49
CA GLN A 42 -1.17 -3.04 4.77
C GLN A 42 -2.34 -3.30 5.72
N GLN A 43 -2.18 -4.25 6.65
CA GLN A 43 -3.20 -4.55 7.66
C GLN A 43 -3.48 -3.35 8.57
N ARG A 44 -2.43 -2.69 9.08
CA ARG A 44 -2.58 -1.48 9.90
C ARG A 44 -3.22 -0.32 9.15
N LEU A 45 -2.93 -0.16 7.86
CA LEU A 45 -3.58 0.86 7.02
C LEU A 45 -5.07 0.60 6.88
N TYR A 46 -5.45 -0.67 6.73
CA TYR A 46 -6.84 -1.06 6.71
C TYR A 46 -7.52 -0.83 8.06
N GLU A 47 -6.91 -1.24 9.17
CA GLU A 47 -7.48 -1.09 10.52
C GLU A 47 -7.61 0.39 10.93
N ASN A 48 -6.56 1.17 10.71
CA ASN A 48 -6.50 2.56 11.16
C ASN A 48 -7.20 3.54 10.23
N LEU A 49 -7.15 3.31 8.91
CA LEU A 49 -7.62 4.26 7.89
C LEU A 49 -8.71 3.69 6.97
N GLY A 50 -9.02 2.39 7.08
CA GLY A 50 -9.91 1.69 6.14
C GLY A 50 -9.27 1.43 4.77
N ILE A 51 -8.00 1.80 4.56
CA ILE A 51 -7.35 1.74 3.25
C ILE A 51 -6.93 0.30 2.94
N ARG A 52 -7.57 -0.28 1.93
CA ARG A 52 -7.15 -1.55 1.37
C ARG A 52 -6.17 -1.33 0.24
N LEU A 53 -4.93 -1.71 0.51
CA LEU A 53 -3.84 -1.72 -0.45
C LEU A 53 -3.58 -3.16 -0.88
N ARG A 54 -3.46 -3.38 -2.17
CA ARG A 54 -3.05 -4.64 -2.77
C ARG A 54 -1.70 -4.44 -3.44
N VAL A 55 -0.73 -5.28 -3.07
CA VAL A 55 0.59 -5.32 -3.69
C VAL A 55 0.81 -6.72 -4.23
N GLU A 56 0.84 -6.86 -5.55
CA GLU A 56 0.95 -8.15 -6.22
C GLU A 56 2.04 -8.10 -7.29
N PRO A 57 2.76 -9.21 -7.52
CA PRO A 57 3.65 -9.30 -8.67
C PRO A 57 2.79 -9.35 -9.93
N GLY A 58 3.22 -8.61 -10.95
CA GLY A 58 2.57 -8.60 -12.25
C GLY A 58 2.67 -9.95 -12.96
N TYR A 59 1.79 -10.14 -13.93
CA TYR A 59 1.61 -11.42 -14.63
C TYR A 59 2.87 -11.91 -15.36
N ASN A 60 3.71 -10.98 -15.82
CA ASN A 60 5.02 -11.31 -16.38
C ASN A 60 6.02 -11.13 -15.24
N GLU A 61 6.70 -12.22 -14.86
CA GLU A 61 7.92 -12.27 -14.05
C GLU A 61 8.48 -10.88 -13.69
N VAL A 62 8.63 -10.59 -12.40
CA VAL A 62 9.11 -9.29 -11.90
C VAL A 62 10.59 -9.10 -12.25
N ARG A 63 10.90 -8.87 -13.53
CA ARG A 63 12.25 -8.56 -14.03
C ARG A 63 12.66 -7.14 -13.66
N THR A 64 11.68 -6.28 -13.34
CA THR A 64 11.88 -4.91 -12.87
C THR A 64 10.81 -4.56 -11.83
N MET A 65 11.09 -3.59 -10.95
CA MET A 65 10.13 -3.13 -9.92
C MET A 65 8.83 -2.55 -10.52
N ARG A 66 8.82 -2.19 -11.81
CA ARG A 66 7.61 -1.79 -12.53
C ARG A 66 6.64 -2.94 -12.76
N GLY A 67 7.11 -4.17 -12.66
CA GLY A 67 6.27 -5.36 -12.71
C GLY A 67 5.39 -5.53 -11.46
N ILE A 68 5.63 -4.80 -10.36
CA ILE A 68 4.79 -4.89 -9.17
C ILE A 68 3.55 -4.00 -9.33
N ALA A 69 2.38 -4.64 -9.34
CA ALA A 69 1.09 -3.98 -9.30
C ALA A 69 0.80 -3.51 -7.87
N ILE A 70 0.50 -2.22 -7.72
CA ILE A 70 0.15 -1.61 -6.44
C ILE A 70 -1.17 -0.87 -6.65
N GLU A 71 -2.24 -1.43 -6.12
CA GLU A 71 -3.60 -0.96 -6.36
C GLU A 71 -4.34 -0.69 -5.04
N PHE A 72 -5.15 0.36 -5.04
CA PHE A 72 -6.06 0.65 -3.93
C PHE A 72 -7.43 0.10 -4.28
N GLN A 73 -8.08 -0.56 -3.34
CA GLN A 73 -9.49 -0.89 -3.51
C GLN A 73 -10.33 0.39 -3.59
N GLU A 74 -11.43 0.36 -4.32
CA GLU A 74 -12.34 1.51 -4.44
C GLU A 74 -12.84 1.95 -3.06
N GLN A 75 -12.34 3.12 -2.64
CA GLN A 75 -12.74 3.75 -1.39
C GLN A 75 -13.01 5.24 -1.64
N PRO A 76 -14.25 5.71 -1.48
CA PRO A 76 -14.57 7.13 -1.54
C PRO A 76 -13.88 7.87 -0.38
N GLY A 77 -13.30 9.04 -0.66
CA GLY A 77 -12.61 9.87 0.35
C GLY A 77 -11.10 9.70 0.46
N LEU A 78 -10.48 8.73 -0.25
CA LEU A 78 -9.03 8.60 -0.27
C LEU A 78 -8.38 9.76 -1.06
N CYS A 79 -7.65 10.63 -0.35
CA CYS A 79 -6.94 11.77 -0.93
C CYS A 79 -6.05 11.37 -2.12
N ARG A 80 -6.16 12.11 -3.23
CA ARG A 80 -5.36 11.91 -4.46
C ARG A 80 -3.86 11.81 -4.19
N LYS A 81 -3.37 12.57 -3.22
CA LYS A 81 -1.96 12.56 -2.78
C LYS A 81 -1.54 11.18 -2.27
N ILE A 82 -2.33 10.57 -1.38
CA ILE A 82 -2.03 9.24 -0.80
C ILE A 82 -2.02 8.16 -1.88
N ARG A 83 -2.96 8.22 -2.83
CA ARG A 83 -3.02 7.30 -3.99
C ARG A 83 -1.76 7.32 -4.85
N GLN A 84 -0.98 8.40 -4.82
CA GLN A 84 0.26 8.54 -5.59
C GLN A 84 1.50 8.34 -4.72
N SER A 85 1.51 8.87 -3.51
CA SER A 85 2.67 8.84 -2.62
C SER A 85 2.95 7.45 -2.05
N ILE A 86 1.92 6.68 -1.67
CA ILE A 86 2.12 5.33 -1.12
C ILE A 86 2.75 4.38 -2.17
N PRO A 87 2.23 4.26 -3.41
CA PRO A 87 2.87 3.40 -4.41
C PRO A 87 4.30 3.84 -4.73
N ALA A 88 4.56 5.15 -4.75
CA ALA A 88 5.90 5.67 -4.97
C ALA A 88 6.86 5.29 -3.82
N ALA A 89 6.40 5.39 -2.57
CA ALA A 89 7.19 5.01 -1.39
C ALA A 89 7.48 3.50 -1.35
N ILE A 90 6.49 2.66 -1.66
CA ILE A 90 6.67 1.21 -1.74
C ILE A 90 7.66 0.84 -2.83
N ARG A 91 7.53 1.44 -4.03
CA ARG A 91 8.49 1.21 -5.13
C ARG A 91 9.92 1.55 -4.70
N ARG A 92 10.14 2.67 -4.03
CA ARG A 92 11.45 3.04 -3.46
C ARG A 92 11.95 2.03 -2.44
N GLY A 93 11.07 1.53 -1.57
CA GLY A 93 11.40 0.49 -0.60
C GLY A 93 11.84 -0.82 -1.27
N LEU A 94 11.10 -1.25 -2.31
CA LEU A 94 11.44 -2.43 -3.11
C LEU A 94 12.73 -2.24 -3.92
N GLU A 95 12.98 -1.03 -4.44
CA GLU A 95 14.24 -0.69 -5.13
C GLU A 95 15.44 -0.78 -4.18
N LYS A 96 15.30 -0.34 -2.92
CA LYS A 96 16.35 -0.50 -1.90
C LYS A 96 16.55 -1.95 -1.46
N ARG A 97 15.46 -2.73 -1.43
CA ARG A 97 15.46 -4.14 -1.01
C ARG A 97 14.75 -5.03 -2.03
N PRO A 98 15.43 -5.39 -3.12
CA PRO A 98 14.84 -6.22 -4.17
C PRO A 98 14.44 -7.62 -3.67
N GLU A 99 15.06 -8.11 -2.60
CA GLU A 99 14.69 -9.35 -1.90
C GLU A 99 13.21 -9.44 -1.54
N ILE A 100 12.57 -8.31 -1.25
CA ILE A 100 11.14 -8.26 -0.91
C ILE A 100 10.30 -8.56 -2.16
N ALA A 101 10.71 -8.09 -3.34
CA ALA A 101 10.02 -8.37 -4.59
C ALA A 101 10.15 -9.86 -4.98
N TRP A 102 11.32 -10.46 -4.77
CA TRP A 102 11.52 -11.90 -4.99
C TRP A 102 10.65 -12.74 -4.05
N ARG A 103 10.59 -12.37 -2.76
CA ARG A 103 9.69 -13.00 -1.78
C ARG A 103 8.23 -12.84 -2.15
N LEU A 104 7.84 -11.68 -2.70
CA LEU A 104 6.48 -11.43 -3.16
C LEU A 104 6.13 -12.33 -4.35
N LEU A 105 7.07 -12.51 -5.30
CA LEU A 105 6.93 -13.42 -6.42
C LEU A 105 6.76 -14.86 -5.92
N ASP A 106 7.70 -15.34 -5.09
CA ASP A 106 7.69 -16.69 -4.50
C ASP A 106 6.39 -16.98 -3.75
N ALA A 107 5.96 -16.05 -2.89
CA ALA A 107 4.71 -16.16 -2.16
C ALA A 107 3.49 -16.25 -3.07
N HIS A 108 3.51 -15.61 -4.25
CA HIS A 108 2.38 -15.60 -5.18
C HIS A 108 2.42 -16.77 -6.17
N ASP A 109 3.61 -17.26 -6.52
CA ASP A 109 3.83 -18.45 -7.35
C ASP A 109 3.30 -19.70 -6.64
N LEU A 110 3.52 -19.80 -5.33
CA LEU A 110 2.95 -20.84 -4.46
C LEU A 110 1.41 -20.90 -4.48
N PHE A 111 0.71 -19.81 -4.83
CA PHE A 111 -0.76 -19.78 -4.96
C PHE A 111 -1.26 -20.02 -6.39
N ARG A 112 -0.38 -20.10 -7.39
CA ARG A 112 -0.76 -20.21 -8.81
C ARG A 112 -0.79 -21.64 -9.34
N ASP A 113 -0.24 -22.60 -8.59
CA ASP A 113 -0.08 -24.01 -9.00
C ASP A 113 -1.22 -24.95 -8.53
N THR A 114 -2.41 -24.43 -8.20
CA THR A 114 -3.62 -25.23 -7.89
C THR A 114 -4.80 -24.81 -8.73
#